data_AF-A0A543F1M8-F1
#
_entry.id   AF-A0A543F1M8-F1
#
_cell.length_a   1.000
_cell.length_b   1.000
_cell.length_c   1.000
_cell.angle_alpha   90.00
_cell.angle_beta   90.00
_cell.angle_gamma   90.00
#
_symmetry.space_group_name_H-M   'P 1'
#
loop_
_entity.id
_entity.type
_entity.pdbx_description
1 polymer ?
#
loop_
_entity_poly.entity_id
_entity_poly.type
_entity_poly.pdbx_seq_one_letter_code
_entity_poly.pdbx_strand_id
1 'polypeptide(L)'
;MAIMLGLVVLAAFVLVPTIGTYVDQRQQIAALEAAVQLSRDEVADLKAQRERWQDPAYITTQARERLYYVKPGEVVYLVDNDLPPELAPQEQAPVSDEVQAAQTDWMSQLVRSVTEAGLAQTVAPVTFGVPDVTPTDPAPTGGTPIP
;
A
#
# COMPACT_ATOMS: atom_id res chain seq x y z
N MET A 1 -40.09 34.90 41.37
CA MET A 1 -40.15 33.97 40.22
C MET A 1 -39.70 34.63 38.91
N ALA A 2 -40.30 35.76 38.49
CA ALA A 2 -39.95 36.44 37.24
C ALA A 2 -38.47 36.86 37.09
N ILE A 3 -37.84 37.33 38.17
CA ILE A 3 -36.41 37.71 38.17
C ILE A 3 -35.51 36.50 37.91
N MET A 4 -35.80 35.36 38.53
CA MET A 4 -35.03 34.13 38.33
C MET A 4 -35.16 33.64 36.88
N LEU A 5 -36.38 33.66 36.33
CA LEU A 5 -36.63 33.31 34.94
C LEU A 5 -35.85 34.23 33.98
N GLY A 6 -35.85 35.53 34.25
CA GLY A 6 -35.09 36.52 33.47
C GLY A 6 -33.58 36.25 33.47
N LEU A 7 -33.01 35.88 34.63
CA LEU A 7 -31.59 35.53 34.73
C LEU A 7 -31.21 34.28 33.94
N VAL A 8 -32.07 33.25 33.95
CA VAL A 8 -31.85 32.02 33.17
C VAL A 8 -31.86 32.31 31.67
N VAL A 9 -32.82 33.13 31.20
CA VAL A 9 -32.91 33.52 29.79
C VAL A 9 -31.69 34.33 29.37
N LEU A 10 -31.24 35.27 30.21
CA LEU A 10 -30.06 36.08 29.93
C LEU A 10 -28.78 35.21 29.89
N ALA A 11 -28.62 34.29 30.83
CA ALA A 11 -27.51 33.34 30.84
C ALA A 11 -27.51 32.46 29.57
N ALA A 12 -28.67 31.94 29.16
CA ALA A 12 -28.79 31.15 27.95
C ALA A 12 -28.45 31.97 26.69
N PHE A 13 -28.93 33.23 26.61
CA PHE A 13 -28.67 34.11 25.47
C PHE A 13 -27.18 34.42 25.29
N VAL A 14 -26.43 34.54 26.39
CA VAL A 14 -24.98 34.75 26.37
C VAL A 14 -24.22 33.48 25.99
N LEU A 15 -24.70 32.30 26.40
CA LEU A 15 -23.97 31.04 26.26
C LEU A 15 -24.14 30.38 24.88
N VAL A 16 -25.28 30.56 24.22
CA VAL A 16 -25.53 30.02 22.88
C VAL A 16 -24.49 30.46 21.84
N PRO A 17 -24.15 31.76 21.69
CA PRO A 17 -23.16 32.19 20.71
C PRO A 17 -21.74 31.70 21.02
N THR A 18 -21.39 31.43 22.29
CA THR A 18 -20.03 30.97 22.66
C THR A 18 -19.79 29.50 22.30
N ILE A 19 -20.84 28.67 22.33
CA ILE A 19 -20.73 27.26 21.91
C ILE A 19 -20.49 27.18 20.40
N GLY A 20 -21.19 28.00 19.62
CA GLY A 20 -21.02 28.05 18.17
C GLY A 20 -19.60 28.45 17.76
N THR A 21 -19.04 29.51 18.37
CA THR A 21 -17.68 29.96 18.07
C THR A 21 -16.61 28.97 18.49
N TYR A 22 -16.81 28.25 19.59
CA TYR A 22 -15.87 27.21 20.03
C TYR A 22 -15.80 26.04 19.03
N VAL A 23 -16.95 25.58 18.54
CA VAL A 23 -17.01 24.49 17.54
C VAL A 23 -16.36 24.93 16.22
N ASP A 24 -16.63 26.15 15.77
CA ASP A 24 -16.02 26.73 14.57
C ASP A 24 -14.49 26.82 14.69
N GLN A 25 -13.98 27.29 15.82
CA GLN A 25 -12.54 27.30 16.11
C GLN A 25 -11.92 25.91 16.05
N ARG A 26 -12.59 24.89 16.60
CA ARG A 26 -12.10 23.50 16.55
C ARG A 26 -12.06 22.95 15.12
N GLN A 27 -13.07 23.25 14.31
CA GLN A 27 -13.09 22.86 12.90
C GLN A 27 -11.96 23.56 12.12
N GLN A 28 -11.75 24.84 12.39
CA GLN A 28 -10.71 25.63 11.74
C GLN A 28 -9.31 25.11 12.09
N ILE A 29 -9.05 24.77 13.35
CA ILE A 29 -7.78 24.14 13.77
C ILE A 29 -7.58 22.80 13.05
N ALA A 30 -8.58 21.92 13.05
CA ALA A 30 -8.49 20.62 12.39
C ALA A 30 -8.23 20.75 10.88
N ALA A 31 -8.88 21.71 10.22
CA ALA A 31 -8.65 22.00 8.80
C ALA A 31 -7.23 22.52 8.53
N LEU A 32 -6.72 23.42 9.38
CA LEU A 32 -5.35 23.94 9.26
C LEU A 32 -4.31 22.84 9.49
N GLU A 33 -4.51 21.99 10.51
CA GLU A 33 -3.63 20.85 10.78
C GLU A 33 -3.59 19.89 9.60
N ALA A 34 -4.74 19.55 9.03
CA ALA A 34 -4.83 18.70 7.84
C ALA A 34 -4.09 19.32 6.63
N ALA A 35 -4.26 20.63 6.40
CA ALA A 35 -3.56 21.32 5.32
C ALA A 35 -2.03 21.31 5.52
N VAL A 36 -1.56 21.51 6.75
CA VAL A 36 -0.12 21.44 7.07
C VAL A 36 0.43 20.04 6.84
N GLN A 37 -0.30 18.98 7.19
CA GLN A 37 0.14 17.61 6.93
C GLN A 37 0.23 17.33 5.43
N LEU A 38 -0.80 17.70 4.67
CA LEU A 38 -0.79 17.53 3.21
C LEU A 38 0.43 18.21 2.56
N SER A 39 0.72 19.46 2.92
CA SER A 39 1.89 20.17 2.39
C SER A 39 3.22 19.54 2.82
N ARG A 40 3.29 18.94 4.02
CA ARG A 40 4.49 18.23 4.47
C ARG A 40 4.72 16.96 3.66
N ASP A 41 3.65 16.22 3.38
CA ASP A 41 3.70 15.00 2.58
C ASP A 41 4.13 15.30 1.13
N GLU A 42 3.57 16.36 0.51
CA GLU A 42 3.98 16.83 -0.81
C GLU A 42 5.47 17.20 -0.86
N VAL A 43 5.96 17.93 0.15
CA VAL A 43 7.38 18.29 0.24
C VAL A 43 8.26 17.06 0.43
N ALA A 44 7.81 16.07 1.20
CA ALA A 44 8.55 14.82 1.39
C ALA A 44 8.65 14.02 0.08
N ASP A 45 7.54 13.90 -0.65
CA ASP A 45 7.50 13.23 -1.95
C ASP A 45 8.39 13.94 -2.98
N LEU A 46 8.29 15.26 -3.11
CA LEU A 46 9.15 16.05 -4.00
C LEU A 46 10.64 15.93 -3.66
N LYS A 47 10.99 15.85 -2.37
CA LYS A 47 12.38 15.60 -1.94
C LYS A 47 12.84 14.20 -2.33
N ALA A 48 12.02 13.18 -2.12
CA ALA A 48 12.33 11.80 -2.50
C ALA A 48 12.50 11.67 -4.02
N GLN A 49 11.62 12.32 -4.80
CA GLN A 49 11.79 12.42 -6.25
C GLN A 49 13.14 13.07 -6.57
N ARG A 50 13.43 14.28 -6.06
CA ARG A 50 14.69 14.98 -6.32
C ARG A 50 15.92 14.13 -5.99
N GLU A 51 15.89 13.34 -4.91
CA GLU A 51 16.96 12.42 -4.56
C GLU A 51 17.15 11.33 -5.63
N ARG A 52 16.06 10.76 -6.15
CA ARG A 52 16.14 9.83 -7.30
C ARG A 52 16.71 10.49 -8.56
N TRP A 53 16.34 11.74 -8.84
CA TRP A 53 16.88 12.49 -9.98
C TRP A 53 18.36 12.88 -9.81
N GLN A 54 18.93 12.82 -8.60
CA GLN A 54 20.34 13.10 -8.36
C GLN A 54 21.25 11.92 -8.73
N ASP A 55 20.70 10.73 -8.97
CA ASP A 55 21.48 9.59 -9.44
C ASP A 55 21.76 9.71 -10.96
N PRO A 56 23.02 9.89 -11.38
CA PRO A 56 23.38 9.96 -12.80
C PRO A 56 23.03 8.67 -13.58
N ALA A 57 22.87 7.52 -12.93
CA ALA A 57 22.38 6.29 -13.58
C ALA A 57 20.89 6.39 -13.98
N TYR A 58 20.08 7.09 -13.19
CA TYR A 58 18.65 7.30 -13.48
C TYR A 58 18.45 8.26 -14.67
N ILE A 59 19.20 9.37 -14.69
CA ILE A 59 19.16 10.35 -15.80
C ILE A 59 19.60 9.71 -17.12
N THR A 60 20.67 8.90 -17.11
CA THR A 60 21.18 8.27 -18.34
C THR A 60 20.23 7.22 -18.91
N THR A 61 19.49 6.50 -18.06
CA THR A 61 18.45 5.55 -18.48
C THR A 61 17.26 6.27 -19.12
N GLN A 62 16.73 7.31 -18.46
CA GLN A 62 15.59 8.10 -18.99
C GLN A 62 15.94 8.85 -20.29
N ALA A 63 17.16 9.39 -20.39
CA ALA A 63 17.63 10.07 -21.60
C ALA A 63 17.77 9.10 -22.81
N ARG A 64 18.15 7.84 -22.56
CA ARG A 64 18.24 6.81 -23.61
C ARG A 64 16.86 6.42 -24.13
N GLU A 65 15.90 6.18 -23.23
CA GLU A 65 14.55 5.73 -23.60
C GLU A 65 13.74 6.79 -24.35
N ARG A 66 13.83 8.06 -23.94
CA ARG A 66 13.00 9.13 -24.53
C ARG A 66 13.67 9.95 -25.62
N LEU A 67 14.97 10.16 -25.52
CA LEU A 67 15.70 11.13 -26.35
C LEU A 67 16.75 10.47 -27.24
N TYR A 68 16.88 9.14 -27.20
CA TYR A 68 17.88 8.36 -27.94
C TYR A 68 19.31 8.88 -27.73
N TYR A 69 19.59 9.49 -26.57
CA TYR A 69 20.95 9.95 -26.25
C TYR A 69 21.86 8.75 -25.97
N VAL A 70 23.02 8.78 -26.59
CA VAL A 70 24.06 7.75 -26.49
C VAL A 70 25.32 8.29 -25.82
N LYS A 71 26.08 7.40 -25.18
CA LYS A 71 27.43 7.74 -24.72
C LYS A 71 28.36 7.85 -25.94
N PRO A 72 29.41 8.70 -25.89
CA PRO A 72 30.40 8.76 -26.96
C PRO A 72 30.99 7.36 -27.22
N GLY A 73 30.83 6.82 -28.44
CA GLY A 73 31.33 5.51 -28.85
C GLY A 73 30.30 4.37 -28.93
N GLU A 74 29.02 4.62 -28.65
CA GLU A 74 27.94 3.61 -28.73
C GLU A 74 27.24 3.66 -30.10
N VAL A 75 27.02 2.50 -30.74
CA VAL A 75 26.40 2.38 -32.07
C VAL A 75 24.94 1.92 -31.91
N VAL A 76 23.97 2.74 -32.32
CA VAL A 76 22.55 2.41 -32.23
C VAL A 76 22.09 1.71 -33.50
N TYR A 77 21.45 0.54 -33.36
CA TYR A 77 20.73 -0.12 -34.44
C TYR A 77 19.24 0.26 -34.34
N LEU A 78 18.73 1.04 -35.30
CA LEU A 78 17.29 1.18 -35.50
C LEU A 78 16.83 0.02 -36.38
N VAL A 79 15.92 -0.81 -35.87
CA VAL A 79 15.18 -1.78 -36.68
C VAL A 79 14.03 -1.01 -37.30
N ASP A 80 14.23 -0.53 -38.52
CA ASP A 80 13.14 -0.04 -39.35
C ASP A 80 12.34 -1.25 -39.82
N ASN A 81 11.07 -1.32 -39.42
CA ASN A 81 10.20 -2.45 -39.73
C ASN A 81 9.58 -2.27 -41.14
N ASP A 82 10.41 -1.88 -42.11
CA ASP A 82 10.07 -1.81 -43.54
C ASP A 82 10.08 -3.23 -44.14
N LEU A 83 9.35 -4.13 -43.48
CA LEU A 83 9.13 -5.47 -43.98
C LEU A 83 8.12 -5.35 -45.13
N PRO A 84 8.40 -5.97 -46.29
CA PRO A 84 7.41 -6.13 -47.35
C PRO A 84 6.09 -6.64 -46.73
N PRO A 85 4.92 -6.19 -47.20
CA PRO A 85 3.61 -6.51 -46.60
C PRO A 85 3.33 -8.02 -46.46
N GLU A 86 4.05 -8.83 -47.23
CA GLU A 86 4.06 -10.29 -47.18
C GLU A 86 4.75 -10.91 -45.94
N LEU A 87 5.52 -10.13 -45.18
CA LEU A 87 6.15 -10.53 -43.92
C LEU A 87 5.58 -9.77 -42.70
N ALA A 88 4.57 -8.92 -42.91
CA ALA A 88 3.89 -8.21 -41.82
C ALA A 88 3.09 -9.22 -40.97
N PRO A 89 3.16 -9.14 -39.61
CA PRO A 89 2.31 -9.96 -38.75
C PRO A 89 0.84 -9.73 -39.10
N GLN A 90 0.11 -10.81 -39.37
CA GLN A 90 -1.33 -10.76 -39.61
C GLN A 90 -2.01 -10.09 -38.40
N GLU A 91 -2.77 -9.01 -38.65
CA GLU A 91 -3.55 -8.35 -37.60
C GLU A 91 -4.48 -9.38 -36.95
N GLN A 92 -4.59 -9.29 -35.62
CA GLN A 92 -5.39 -10.21 -34.82
C GLN A 92 -6.82 -10.23 -35.34
N ALA A 93 -7.36 -11.44 -35.55
CA ALA A 93 -8.71 -11.63 -36.07
C ALA A 93 -9.73 -10.84 -35.24
N PRO A 94 -10.77 -10.27 -35.89
CA PRO A 94 -11.77 -9.46 -35.20
C PRO A 94 -12.39 -10.28 -34.06
N VAL A 95 -12.38 -9.68 -32.87
CA VAL A 95 -13.01 -10.26 -31.68
C VAL A 95 -14.51 -10.35 -31.94
N SER A 96 -15.11 -11.54 -31.83
CA SER A 96 -16.55 -11.71 -32.00
C SER A 96 -17.34 -10.87 -31.00
N ASP A 97 -18.41 -10.22 -31.46
CA ASP A 97 -19.36 -9.45 -30.63
C ASP A 97 -20.22 -10.33 -29.69
N GLU A 98 -19.96 -11.63 -29.69
CA GLU A 98 -20.65 -12.64 -28.91
C GLU A 98 -20.12 -12.66 -27.47
N VAL A 99 -20.91 -12.16 -26.53
CA VAL A 99 -20.56 -12.23 -25.11
C VAL A 99 -20.64 -13.68 -24.63
N GLN A 100 -19.48 -14.32 -24.45
CA GLN A 100 -19.40 -15.62 -23.80
C GLN A 100 -19.59 -15.45 -22.29
N ALA A 101 -20.70 -15.99 -21.77
CA ALA A 101 -20.92 -16.04 -20.33
C ALA A 101 -19.85 -16.94 -19.71
N ALA A 102 -18.96 -16.36 -18.90
CA ALA A 102 -18.04 -17.13 -18.08
C ALA A 102 -18.87 -18.06 -17.19
N GLN A 103 -18.51 -19.34 -17.18
CA GLN A 103 -19.19 -20.39 -16.41
C GLN A 103 -19.09 -20.16 -14.90
N THR A 104 -18.26 -19.20 -14.49
CA THR A 104 -17.95 -18.89 -13.11
C THR A 104 -18.09 -17.39 -12.86
N ASP A 105 -19.00 -17.02 -11.96
CA ASP A 105 -19.06 -15.68 -11.38
C ASP A 105 -17.95 -15.53 -10.33
N TRP A 106 -16.86 -14.89 -10.75
CA TRP A 106 -15.69 -14.64 -9.91
C TRP A 106 -16.04 -13.83 -8.65
N MET A 107 -17.05 -12.95 -8.72
CA MET A 107 -17.45 -12.12 -7.58
C MET A 107 -18.11 -12.97 -6.50
N SER A 108 -19.00 -13.88 -6.92
CA SER A 108 -19.60 -14.87 -6.01
C SER A 108 -18.55 -15.79 -5.38
N GLN A 109 -17.51 -16.19 -6.14
CA GLN A 109 -16.42 -17.00 -5.59
C GLN A 109 -15.59 -16.24 -4.56
N LEU A 110 -15.29 -14.96 -4.81
CA LEU A 110 -14.54 -14.12 -3.87
C LEU A 110 -15.28 -13.95 -2.53
N VAL A 111 -16.58 -13.65 -2.58
CA VAL A 111 -17.39 -13.48 -1.36
C VAL A 111 -17.50 -14.79 -0.58
N ARG A 112 -17.66 -15.91 -1.30
CA ARG A 112 -17.66 -17.24 -0.69
C ARG A 112 -16.35 -17.53 0.03
N SER A 113 -15.19 -17.28 -0.60
CA SER A 113 -13.89 -17.57 0.02
C SER A 113 -13.65 -16.77 1.30
N VAL A 114 -14.08 -15.49 1.32
CA VAL A 114 -13.98 -14.66 2.52
C VAL A 114 -14.88 -15.19 3.64
N THR A 115 -16.10 -15.62 3.29
CA THR A 115 -17.05 -16.19 4.25
C THR A 115 -16.54 -17.51 4.83
N GLU A 116 -16.05 -18.41 3.96
CA GLU A 116 -15.47 -19.69 4.37
C GLU A 116 -14.23 -19.49 5.25
N ALA A 117 -13.35 -18.55 4.90
CA ALA A 117 -12.18 -18.21 5.72
C ALA A 117 -12.57 -17.62 7.09
N GLY A 118 -13.64 -16.82 7.16
CA GLY A 118 -14.15 -16.27 8.42
C GLY A 118 -14.83 -17.33 9.31
N LEU A 119 -15.40 -18.38 8.71
CA LEU A 119 -16.02 -19.50 9.43
C LEU A 119 -15.03 -20.61 9.79
N ALA A 120 -13.84 -20.62 9.19
CA ALA A 120 -12.82 -21.60 9.50
C ALA A 120 -12.39 -21.45 10.98
N GLN A 121 -12.68 -22.46 11.81
CA GLN A 121 -12.06 -22.55 13.12
C GLN A 121 -10.54 -22.61 12.93
N THR A 122 -9.81 -21.72 13.61
CA THR A 122 -8.35 -21.70 13.64
C THR A 122 -7.83 -23.10 13.93
N VAL A 123 -7.21 -23.74 12.94
CA VAL A 123 -6.46 -24.97 13.14
C VAL A 123 -5.36 -24.65 14.15
N ALA A 124 -5.37 -25.36 15.28
CA ALA A 124 -4.35 -25.22 16.31
C ALA A 124 -2.96 -25.32 15.66
N PRO A 125 -1.99 -24.47 16.05
CA PRO A 125 -0.65 -24.58 15.50
C PRO A 125 -0.12 -25.99 15.73
N VAL A 126 0.32 -26.64 14.66
CA VAL A 126 1.06 -27.90 14.77
C VAL A 126 2.38 -27.56 15.46
N THR A 127 2.46 -27.81 16.77
CA THR A 127 3.73 -27.83 17.49
C THR A 127 4.54 -29.00 16.95
N PHE A 128 5.43 -28.70 16.01
CA PHE A 128 6.56 -29.57 15.73
C PHE A 128 7.48 -29.50 16.95
N GLY A 129 7.68 -30.66 17.58
CA GLY A 129 8.38 -30.78 18.86
C GLY A 129 9.75 -30.09 18.84
N VAL A 130 9.96 -29.23 19.82
CA VAL A 130 11.31 -28.86 20.26
C VAL A 130 11.87 -30.11 20.95
N PRO A 131 12.97 -30.73 20.45
CA PRO A 131 13.60 -31.80 21.19
C PRO A 131 14.13 -31.23 22.51
N ASP A 132 13.76 -31.90 23.60
CA ASP A 132 14.21 -31.62 24.95
C ASP A 132 15.75 -31.70 24.99
N VAL A 133 16.42 -30.54 25.01
CA VAL A 133 17.85 -30.45 25.31
C VAL A 133 17.95 -30.27 26.81
N THR A 134 17.92 -31.39 27.52
CA THR A 134 18.38 -31.45 28.91
C THR A 134 19.90 -31.21 28.91
N PRO A 135 20.42 -30.19 29.61
CA PRO A 135 21.86 -29.97 29.68
C PRO A 135 22.54 -31.11 30.45
N THR A 136 23.42 -31.83 29.75
CA THR A 136 24.35 -32.82 30.30
C THR A 136 25.27 -32.16 31.33
N ASP A 137 25.21 -32.61 32.58
CA ASP A 137 26.27 -32.41 33.59
C ASP A 137 27.14 -33.69 33.62
N PRO A 138 28.47 -33.61 33.75
CA PRO A 138 29.36 -34.72 33.46
C PRO A 138 29.48 -35.67 34.66
N ALA A 139 29.14 -36.95 34.46
CA ALA A 139 29.39 -37.99 35.45
C ALA A 139 30.86 -38.45 35.42
N PRO A 140 31.49 -38.69 36.59
CA PRO A 140 32.91 -39.05 36.67
C PRO A 140 33.17 -40.52 36.37
N THR A 141 34.40 -40.75 35.93
CA THR A 141 35.09 -41.99 35.56
C THR A 141 34.99 -43.12 36.59
N GLY A 142 34.73 -44.35 36.14
CA GLY A 142 35.10 -45.54 36.92
C GLY A 142 34.44 -46.87 36.51
N GLY A 143 35.22 -47.76 35.89
CA GLY A 143 35.31 -49.15 36.34
C GLY A 143 34.50 -50.24 35.63
N THR A 144 35.14 -50.84 34.61
CA THR A 144 35.32 -52.30 34.40
C THR A 144 34.12 -53.15 33.90
N PRO A 145 34.35 -54.17 33.03
CA PRO A 145 33.30 -54.65 32.11
C PRO A 145 32.85 -56.12 32.32
N ILE A 146 31.65 -56.43 31.79
CA ILE A 146 31.06 -57.75 31.36
C ILE A 146 30.94 -58.87 32.43
N PRO A 147 30.21 -59.99 32.21
CA PRO A 147 29.67 -60.61 30.98
C PRO A 147 28.21 -60.25 30.61
#